data_AF-A0A821YD60-F1
#
_entry.id   AF-A0A821YD60-F1
#
_cell.length_a   1.000
_cell.length_b   1.000
_cell.length_c   1.000
_cell.angle_alpha   90.00
_cell.angle_beta   90.00
_cell.angle_gamma   90.00
#
_symmetry.space_group_name_H-M   'P 1'
#
loop_
_entity.id
_entity.type
_entity.pdbx_description
1 polymer ?
#
loop_
_entity_poly.entity_id
_entity_poly.type
_entity_poly.pdbx_seq_one_letter_code
_entity_poly.pdbx_strand_id
1 'polypeptide(L)'
;MLSRWFIAFACIDRYASTSDKVHLRNFAKPKIAYYIIIIIISFWSIMCSHRLIFYEIKGNLCGIVNNIVAAFYHSVYVILGGGIFPSMIMMICAWLIRRNLAHRRMKRTQFSLGSYQRNPLDQQVLCILFVQIICYIIFTTPQLCNLVFNTILIMTPDESRDELAFESFLNFLAELMLYLFPVSSFYLYTLTSRTFRKELIDFFRLVLVNCGKNRITPITPASIARRNMEKNETIINTSAA
;
A
#
# COMPACT_ATOMS: atom_id res chain seq x y z
N MET A 1 -5.16 -3.62 9.59
CA MET A 1 -3.89 -3.44 10.33
C MET A 1 -2.69 -3.58 9.41
N LEU A 2 -2.52 -4.70 8.71
CA LEU A 2 -1.40 -4.96 7.79
C LEU A 2 -1.05 -3.79 6.86
N SER A 3 -2.04 -3.26 6.12
CA SER A 3 -1.82 -2.16 5.17
C SER A 3 -1.13 -0.94 5.81
N ARG A 4 -1.57 -0.54 7.00
CA ARG A 4 -1.03 0.61 7.75
C ARG A 4 0.42 0.39 8.14
N TRP A 5 0.75 -0.82 8.59
CA TRP A 5 2.11 -1.18 8.96
C TRP A 5 3.03 -1.27 7.74
N PHE A 6 2.56 -1.78 6.60
CA PHE A 6 3.35 -1.75 5.37
C PHE A 6 3.73 -0.33 4.96
N ILE A 7 2.81 0.63 5.12
CA ILE A 7 3.11 2.03 4.84
C ILE A 7 4.15 2.56 5.83
N ALA A 8 4.01 2.29 7.12
CA ALA A 8 4.98 2.68 8.14
C ALA A 8 6.38 2.11 7.84
N PHE A 9 6.48 0.83 7.48
CA PHE A 9 7.73 0.19 7.11
C PHE A 9 8.29 0.69 5.77
N ALA A 10 7.43 1.03 4.80
CA ALA A 10 7.86 1.70 3.58
C ALA A 10 8.48 3.07 3.89
N CYS A 11 7.92 3.83 4.85
CA CYS A 11 8.55 5.08 5.33
C CYS A 11 9.92 4.83 5.97
N ILE A 12 10.08 3.76 6.76
CA ILE A 12 11.36 3.37 7.35
C ILE A 12 12.37 3.01 6.26
N ASP A 13 11.97 2.21 5.27
CA ASP A 13 12.82 1.82 4.13
C ASP A 13 13.30 3.04 3.33
N ARG A 14 12.40 4.00 3.08
CA ARG A 14 12.76 5.27 2.43
C ARG A 14 13.67 6.14 3.30
N TYR A 15 13.46 6.17 4.62
CA TYR A 15 14.39 6.81 5.54
C TYR A 15 15.79 6.18 5.48
N ALA A 16 15.86 4.85 5.54
CA ALA A 16 17.10 4.08 5.47
C ALA A 16 17.85 4.34 4.16
N SER A 17 17.12 4.40 3.04
CA SER A 17 17.66 4.72 1.70
C SER A 17 18.20 6.15 1.59
N THR A 18 17.58 7.12 2.28
CA THR A 18 17.98 8.54 2.25
C THR A 18 19.03 8.91 3.29
N SER A 19 19.40 7.99 4.18
CA SER A 19 20.44 8.20 5.19
C SER A 19 21.85 8.17 4.60
N ASP A 20 22.75 8.98 5.15
CA ASP A 20 24.18 9.00 4.77
C ASP A 20 24.97 7.86 5.42
N LYS A 21 24.41 7.20 6.43
CA LYS A 21 25.07 6.10 7.15
C LYS A 21 25.00 4.81 6.35
N VAL A 22 26.15 4.19 6.08
CA VAL A 22 26.26 2.95 5.27
C VAL A 22 25.45 1.79 5.86
N HIS A 23 25.43 1.64 7.19
CA HIS A 23 24.65 0.60 7.86
C HIS A 23 23.15 0.74 7.60
N LEU A 24 22.60 1.97 7.65
CA LEU A 24 21.19 2.20 7.34
C LEU A 24 20.90 1.96 5.86
N ARG A 25 21.80 2.39 4.96
CA ARG A 25 21.61 2.13 3.52
C ARG A 25 21.63 0.63 3.18
N ASN A 26 22.44 -0.15 3.90
CA ASN A 26 22.47 -1.60 3.76
C ASN A 26 21.17 -2.28 4.23
N PHE A 27 20.42 -1.65 5.14
CA PHE A 27 19.12 -2.15 5.59
C PHE A 27 18.05 -2.04 4.49
N ALA A 28 18.12 -1.04 3.62
CA ALA A 28 17.21 -0.84 2.50
C ALA A 28 17.46 -1.78 1.29
N LYS A 29 18.06 -2.95 1.52
CA LYS A 29 18.27 -3.95 0.47
C LYS A 29 16.97 -4.72 0.23
N PRO A 30 16.61 -5.03 -1.03
CA PRO A 30 15.35 -5.71 -1.36
C PRO A 30 15.23 -7.08 -0.67
N LYS A 31 16.34 -7.82 -0.52
CA LYS A 31 16.38 -9.09 0.21
C LYS A 31 15.87 -8.94 1.65
N ILE A 32 16.32 -7.90 2.36
CA ILE A 32 15.91 -7.63 3.75
C ILE A 32 14.43 -7.21 3.78
N ALA A 33 13.99 -6.40 2.82
CA ALA A 33 12.58 -6.00 2.72
C ALA A 33 11.64 -7.21 2.61
N TYR A 34 11.98 -8.24 1.82
CA TYR A 34 11.17 -9.46 1.74
C TYR A 34 11.06 -10.19 3.09
N TYR A 35 12.16 -10.33 3.83
CA TYR A 35 12.11 -10.93 5.17
C TYR A 35 11.23 -10.12 6.14
N ILE A 36 11.36 -8.79 6.11
CA ILE A 36 10.54 -7.91 6.95
C ILE A 36 9.05 -8.07 6.61
N ILE A 37 8.69 -8.14 5.34
CA ILE A 37 7.29 -8.34 4.89
C ILE A 37 6.73 -9.65 5.47
N ILE A 38 7.48 -10.76 5.37
CA ILE A 38 7.06 -12.06 5.90
C ILE A 38 6.87 -12.02 7.42
N ILE A 39 7.79 -11.37 8.14
CA ILE A 39 7.71 -11.20 9.59
C ILE A 39 6.47 -10.38 9.97
N ILE A 40 6.20 -9.26 9.28
CA ILE A 40 5.02 -8.42 9.50
C ILE A 40 3.74 -9.21 9.27
N ILE A 41 3.64 -9.94 8.16
CA ILE A 41 2.46 -10.77 7.86
C ILE A 41 2.23 -11.77 8.98
N SER A 42 3.27 -12.52 9.35
CA SER A 42 3.18 -13.56 10.36
C SER A 42 2.78 -12.98 11.73
N PHE A 43 3.44 -11.91 12.15
CA PHE A 43 3.16 -11.22 13.41
C PHE A 43 1.72 -10.72 13.48
N TRP A 44 1.25 -10.00 12.45
CA TRP A 44 -0.11 -9.45 12.44
C TRP A 44 -1.18 -10.52 12.24
N SER A 45 -0.90 -11.63 11.55
CA SER A 45 -1.83 -12.76 11.47
C SER A 45 -2.06 -13.37 12.85
N ILE A 46 -0.99 -13.65 13.59
CA ILE A 46 -1.08 -14.17 14.98
C ILE A 46 -1.78 -13.15 15.87
N MET A 47 -1.38 -11.88 15.80
CA MET A 47 -2.01 -10.83 16.59
C MET A 47 -3.47 -10.60 16.21
N CYS A 48 -3.91 -10.88 14.98
CA CYS A 48 -5.34 -10.78 14.63
C CYS A 48 -6.16 -11.99 15.11
N SER A 49 -5.52 -13.14 15.40
CA SER A 49 -6.21 -14.36 15.84
C SER A 49 -7.03 -14.16 17.12
N HIS A 50 -6.64 -13.25 18.02
CA HIS A 50 -7.42 -12.97 19.23
C HIS A 50 -8.86 -12.53 18.91
N ARG A 51 -9.08 -11.85 17.77
CA ARG A 51 -10.42 -11.40 17.37
C ARG A 51 -11.37 -12.57 17.14
N LEU A 52 -10.86 -13.69 16.61
CA LEU A 52 -11.68 -14.89 16.38
C LEU A 52 -12.19 -15.50 17.69
N ILE A 53 -11.47 -15.28 18.80
CA ILE A 53 -11.82 -15.84 20.10
C ILE A 53 -12.86 -14.96 20.82
N PHE A 54 -12.76 -13.63 20.69
CA PHE A 54 -13.61 -12.69 21.42
C PHE A 54 -14.89 -12.27 20.68
N TYR A 55 -15.01 -12.59 19.39
CA TYR A 55 -16.22 -12.27 18.62
C TYR A 55 -17.32 -13.30 18.91
N GLU A 56 -18.48 -12.82 19.34
CA GLU A 56 -19.66 -13.63 19.60
C GLU A 56 -20.81 -13.18 18.70
N ILE A 57 -21.72 -14.11 18.40
CA ILE A 57 -22.96 -13.83 17.68
C ILE A 57 -24.08 -13.83 18.72
N LYS A 58 -24.70 -12.67 18.93
CA LYS A 58 -25.82 -12.53 19.87
C LYS A 58 -26.99 -11.84 19.17
N GLY A 59 -28.04 -12.61 18.88
CA GLY A 59 -29.17 -12.14 18.07
C GLY A 59 -28.72 -11.83 16.63
N ASN A 60 -29.02 -10.62 16.15
CA ASN A 60 -28.63 -10.14 14.81
C ASN A 60 -27.31 -9.34 14.81
N LEU A 61 -26.59 -9.28 15.93
CA LEU A 61 -25.35 -8.53 16.07
C LEU A 61 -24.16 -9.49 16.14
N CYS A 62 -23.10 -9.16 15.40
CA CYS A 62 -21.82 -9.86 15.40
C CYS A 62 -20.76 -8.91 15.93
N GLY A 63 -20.21 -9.21 17.10
CA GLY A 63 -19.23 -8.33 17.75
C GLY A 63 -18.90 -8.75 19.17
N ILE A 64 -18.21 -7.86 19.89
CA ILE A 64 -17.86 -8.07 21.30
C ILE A 64 -18.99 -7.45 22.15
N VAL A 65 -20.04 -8.23 22.43
CA VAL A 65 -21.29 -7.69 22.99
C VAL A 65 -21.36 -7.79 24.51
N ASN A 66 -20.88 -8.90 25.10
CA ASN A 66 -21.09 -9.17 26.54
C ASN A 66 -19.87 -8.90 27.43
N ASN A 67 -18.68 -8.79 26.86
CA ASN A 67 -17.45 -8.69 27.64
C ASN A 67 -16.83 -7.29 27.52
N ILE A 68 -17.15 -6.42 28.49
CA ILE A 68 -16.66 -5.04 28.56
C ILE A 68 -15.13 -4.98 28.57
N VAL A 69 -14.48 -5.93 29.26
CA VAL A 69 -13.01 -5.99 29.32
C VAL A 69 -12.41 -6.32 27.96
N ALA A 70 -13.03 -7.26 27.23
CA ALA A 70 -12.61 -7.61 25.87
C ALA A 70 -12.86 -6.46 24.88
N ALA A 71 -13.98 -5.74 25.02
CA ALA A 71 -14.30 -4.57 24.19
C ALA A 71 -13.28 -3.44 24.42
N PHE A 72 -12.96 -3.15 25.68
CA PHE A 72 -11.94 -2.16 26.04
C PHE A 72 -10.55 -2.56 25.53
N TYR A 73 -10.15 -3.82 25.72
CA TYR A 73 -8.89 -4.36 25.20
C TYR A 73 -8.80 -4.20 23.68
N HIS A 74 -9.87 -4.56 22.96
CA HIS A 74 -9.93 -4.44 21.51
C HIS A 74 -9.83 -2.98 21.06
N SER A 75 -10.52 -2.06 21.73
CA SER A 75 -10.45 -0.63 21.44
C SER A 75 -9.04 -0.08 21.62
N VAL A 76 -8.40 -0.37 22.75
CA VAL A 76 -7.01 0.03 23.03
C VAL A 76 -6.04 -0.57 22.00
N TYR A 77 -6.21 -1.85 21.65
CA TYR A 77 -5.40 -2.52 20.63
C TYR A 77 -5.53 -1.85 19.26
N VAL A 78 -6.75 -1.49 18.84
CA VAL A 78 -7.01 -0.82 17.56
C VAL A 78 -6.45 0.59 17.55
N ILE A 79 -6.62 1.35 18.64
CA ILE A 79 -6.15 2.73 18.76
C ILE A 79 -4.62 2.77 18.74
N LEU A 80 -3.96 1.97 19.57
CA LEU A 80 -2.50 1.94 19.66
C LEU A 80 -1.86 1.31 18.43
N GLY A 81 -2.22 0.07 18.14
CA GLY A 81 -1.61 -0.73 17.07
C GLY A 81 -2.07 -0.30 15.68
N GLY A 82 -3.28 0.22 15.54
CA GLY A 82 -3.86 0.62 14.27
C GLY A 82 -3.84 2.11 13.99
N GLY A 83 -3.72 2.95 15.00
CA GLY A 83 -3.76 4.41 14.88
C GLY A 83 -2.41 5.04 15.25
N ILE A 84 -2.09 5.06 16.54
CA ILE A 84 -1.02 5.89 17.11
C ILE A 84 0.36 5.42 16.65
N PHE A 85 0.73 4.16 16.85
CA PHE A 85 2.07 3.67 16.50
C PHE A 85 2.46 3.84 15.03
N PRO A 86 1.65 3.38 14.04
CA PRO A 86 1.99 3.59 12.64
C PRO A 86 2.07 5.08 12.29
N SER A 87 1.19 5.93 12.85
CA SER A 87 1.25 7.38 12.64
C SER A 87 2.56 7.99 13.13
N MET A 88 2.94 7.67 14.37
CA MET A 88 4.16 8.18 14.98
C MET A 88 5.40 7.76 14.17
N ILE A 89 5.47 6.50 13.77
CA ILE A 89 6.57 5.99 12.92
C ILE A 89 6.61 6.76 11.60
N MET A 90 5.47 6.93 10.93
CA MET A 90 5.40 7.65 9.65
C MET A 90 5.81 9.11 9.79
N MET A 91 5.34 9.82 10.82
CA MET A 91 5.69 11.22 11.08
C MET A 91 7.18 11.39 11.38
N ILE A 92 7.75 10.53 12.23
CA ILE A 92 9.18 10.55 12.56
C ILE A 92 10.00 10.29 11.31
N CYS A 93 9.66 9.26 10.51
CA CYS A 93 10.35 8.96 9.26
C CYS A 93 10.25 10.13 8.27
N ALA A 94 9.07 10.72 8.09
CA ALA A 94 8.88 11.87 7.20
C ALA A 94 9.73 13.09 7.63
N TRP A 95 9.82 13.36 8.93
CA TRP A 95 10.70 14.39 9.47
C TRP A 95 12.18 14.07 9.24
N LEU A 96 12.61 12.84 9.52
CA LEU A 96 13.99 12.40 9.31
C LEU A 96 14.40 12.43 7.83
N ILE A 97 13.53 12.00 6.92
CA ILE A 97 13.76 12.06 5.47
C ILE A 97 13.95 13.51 5.03
N ARG A 98 13.08 14.44 5.48
CA ARG A 98 13.22 15.87 5.19
C ARG A 98 14.56 16.42 5.70
N ARG A 99 14.95 16.08 6.93
CA ARG A 99 16.23 16.50 7.51
C ARG A 99 17.43 15.97 6.72
N ASN A 100 17.42 14.69 6.37
CA ASN A 100 18.50 14.07 5.57
C ASN A 100 18.62 14.72 4.20
N LEU A 101 17.49 14.99 3.53
CA LEU A 101 17.50 15.65 2.23
C LEU A 101 17.93 17.11 2.31
N ALA A 102 17.54 17.84 3.37
CA ALA A 102 18.02 19.21 3.61
C ALA A 102 19.54 19.23 3.82
N HIS A 103 20.07 18.31 4.62
CA HIS A 103 21.50 18.19 4.87
C HIS A 103 22.29 17.83 3.60
N ARG A 104 21.78 16.90 2.78
CA ARG A 104 22.35 16.56 1.47
C ARG A 104 22.35 17.75 0.51
N ARG A 105 21.29 18.57 0.52
CA ARG A 105 21.22 19.81 -0.28
C ARG A 105 22.32 20.78 0.16
N MET A 106 22.45 21.05 1.46
CA MET A 106 23.47 21.96 1.99
C MET A 106 24.89 21.51 1.61
N LYS A 107 25.21 20.23 1.80
CA LYS A 107 26.52 19.68 1.40
C LYS A 107 26.78 19.81 -0.10
N ARG A 108 25.79 19.53 -0.95
CA ARG A 108 25.96 19.66 -2.41
C ARG A 108 26.11 21.12 -2.85
N THR A 109 25.43 22.06 -2.18
CA THR A 109 25.58 23.49 -2.45
C THR A 109 26.97 24.02 -2.07
N GLN A 110 27.61 23.45 -1.03
CA GLN A 110 28.97 23.83 -0.65
C GLN A 110 30.05 23.29 -1.60
N PHE A 111 29.83 22.12 -2.21
CA PHE A 111 30.83 21.46 -3.06
C PHE A 111 30.61 21.63 -4.57
N SER A 112 29.45 22.12 -5.03
CA SER A 112 29.17 22.33 -6.46
C SER A 112 28.84 23.79 -6.77
N LEU A 113 29.78 24.49 -7.43
CA LEU A 113 29.54 25.76 -8.12
C LEU A 113 28.78 25.58 -9.46
N GLY A 114 28.46 24.35 -9.88
CA GLY A 114 27.93 24.06 -11.21
C GLY A 114 26.74 23.10 -11.20
N SER A 115 25.57 23.62 -11.56
CA SER A 115 24.30 22.90 -11.75
C SER A 115 23.65 22.30 -10.49
N TYR A 116 22.65 23.02 -9.99
CA TYR A 116 21.71 22.56 -8.96
C TYR A 116 20.77 21.49 -9.54
N GLN A 117 21.24 20.27 -9.74
CA GLN A 117 20.37 19.18 -10.18
C GLN A 117 19.65 18.58 -8.96
N ARG A 118 18.51 19.19 -8.61
CA ARG A 118 17.51 18.54 -7.74
C ARG A 118 17.15 17.21 -8.40
N ASN A 119 17.35 16.09 -7.70
CA ASN A 119 16.76 14.82 -8.14
C ASN A 119 15.23 14.96 -8.01
N PRO A 120 14.48 15.11 -9.11
CA PRO A 120 13.02 15.28 -9.03
C PRO A 120 12.35 14.02 -8.44
N LEU A 121 13.02 12.87 -8.56
CA LEU A 121 12.59 11.58 -8.00
C LEU A 121 12.49 11.61 -6.47
N ASP A 122 13.50 12.13 -5.77
CA ASP A 122 13.51 12.16 -4.29
C ASP A 122 12.39 13.06 -3.75
N GLN A 123 12.14 14.18 -4.43
CA GLN A 123 11.08 15.12 -4.06
C GLN A 123 9.68 14.55 -4.37
N GLN A 124 9.53 13.81 -5.47
CA GLN A 124 8.29 13.12 -5.82
C GLN A 124 7.97 12.01 -4.80
N VAL A 125 8.96 11.20 -4.42
CA VAL A 125 8.77 10.15 -3.40
C VAL A 125 8.36 10.76 -2.05
N LEU A 126 9.00 11.86 -1.63
CA LEU A 126 8.59 12.58 -0.42
C LEU A 126 7.15 13.10 -0.51
N CYS A 127 6.76 13.69 -1.65
CA CYS A 127 5.41 14.20 -1.86
C CYS A 127 4.36 13.09 -1.73
N ILE A 128 4.62 11.92 -2.33
CA ILE A 128 3.78 10.74 -2.22
C ILE A 128 3.61 10.32 -0.75
N LEU A 129 4.71 10.25 0.01
CA LEU A 129 4.65 9.89 1.44
C LEU A 129 3.84 10.91 2.25
N PHE A 130 4.01 12.21 2.01
CA PHE A 130 3.25 13.24 2.71
C PHE A 130 1.75 13.14 2.43
N VAL A 131 1.36 13.03 1.17
CA VAL A 131 -0.04 12.86 0.76
C VAL A 131 -0.61 11.60 1.39
N GLN A 132 0.15 10.50 1.39
CA GLN A 132 -0.27 9.24 1.99
C GLN A 132 -0.50 9.36 3.52
N ILE A 133 0.36 10.09 4.24
CA ILE A 133 0.18 10.34 5.68
C ILE A 133 -1.06 11.19 5.94
N ILE A 134 -1.28 12.25 5.16
CA ILE A 134 -2.47 13.12 5.30
C ILE A 134 -3.75 12.32 5.06
N CYS A 135 -3.82 11.58 3.96
CA CYS A 135 -4.98 10.73 3.67
C CYS A 135 -5.19 9.69 4.77
N TYR A 136 -4.12 9.06 5.24
CA TYR A 136 -4.20 8.12 6.34
C TYR A 136 -4.83 8.72 7.60
N ILE A 137 -4.43 9.94 7.99
CA ILE A 137 -5.00 10.64 9.16
C ILE A 137 -6.49 10.91 8.92
N ILE A 138 -6.86 11.41 7.74
CA ILE A 138 -8.26 11.72 7.39
C ILE A 138 -9.13 10.46 7.45
N PHE A 139 -8.70 9.35 6.87
CA PHE A 139 -9.48 8.12 6.83
C PHE A 139 -9.50 7.36 8.18
N THR A 140 -8.46 7.50 9.00
CA THR A 140 -8.36 6.76 10.27
C THR A 140 -9.00 7.51 11.44
N THR A 141 -9.04 8.85 11.40
CA THR A 141 -9.62 9.66 12.49
C THR A 141 -11.07 9.32 12.82
N PRO A 142 -12.01 9.23 11.84
CA PRO A 142 -13.41 8.90 12.13
C PRO A 142 -13.55 7.57 12.85
N GLN A 143 -12.74 6.57 12.45
CA GLN A 143 -12.73 5.27 13.10
C GLN A 143 -12.24 5.36 14.55
N LEU A 144 -11.17 6.10 14.83
CA LEU A 144 -10.67 6.25 16.20
C LEU A 144 -11.68 6.97 17.10
N CYS A 145 -12.32 8.03 16.58
CA CYS A 145 -13.37 8.75 17.30
C CYS A 145 -14.55 7.82 17.64
N ASN A 146 -14.98 7.02 16.67
CA ASN A 146 -16.08 6.07 16.85
C ASN A 146 -15.78 5.00 17.90
N LEU A 147 -14.56 4.47 17.93
CA LEU A 147 -14.14 3.50 18.97
C LEU A 147 -14.14 4.12 20.37
N VAL A 148 -13.71 5.38 20.51
CA VAL A 148 -13.74 6.09 21.80
C VAL A 148 -15.19 6.36 22.21
N PHE A 149 -16.03 6.80 21.27
CA PHE A 149 -17.45 7.04 21.52
C PHE A 149 -18.16 5.79 22.05
N ASN A 150 -18.02 4.65 21.36
CA ASN A 150 -18.63 3.38 21.79
C ASN A 150 -18.13 2.92 23.17
N THR A 151 -16.86 3.19 23.54
CA THR A 151 -16.37 2.86 24.89
C THR A 151 -16.95 3.74 25.99
N ILE A 152 -17.20 5.02 25.70
CA ILE A 152 -17.83 5.95 26.65
C ILE A 152 -19.30 5.58 26.83
N LEU A 153 -19.97 5.23 25.75
CA LEU A 153 -21.39 4.85 25.73
C LEU A 153 -21.72 3.65 26.61
N ILE A 154 -20.88 2.61 26.57
CA ILE A 154 -21.01 1.42 27.43
C ILE A 154 -20.99 1.79 28.93
N MET A 155 -20.43 2.95 29.30
CA MET A 155 -20.39 3.43 30.68
C MET A 155 -21.60 4.30 31.08
N THR A 156 -22.43 4.75 30.13
CA THR A 156 -23.61 5.59 30.37
C THR A 156 -24.88 4.90 29.86
N PRO A 157 -25.67 4.26 30.74
CA PRO A 157 -26.79 3.40 30.35
C PRO A 157 -28.11 4.11 29.99
N ASP A 158 -28.18 5.45 30.06
CA ASP A 158 -29.39 6.22 29.72
C ASP A 158 -29.24 6.89 28.35
N GLU A 159 -29.63 6.19 27.27
CA GLU A 159 -29.65 6.77 25.93
C GLU A 159 -31.06 6.89 25.34
N SER A 160 -31.29 8.02 24.69
CA SER A 160 -32.49 8.31 23.91
C SER A 160 -32.45 7.62 22.53
N ARG A 161 -33.62 7.43 21.91
CA ARG A 161 -33.73 6.77 20.58
C ARG A 161 -33.01 7.55 19.46
N ASP A 162 -32.88 8.86 19.60
CA ASP A 162 -32.23 9.72 18.61
C ASP A 162 -30.70 9.58 18.67
N GLU A 163 -30.14 9.37 19.87
CA GLU A 163 -28.72 9.12 20.07
C GLU A 163 -28.29 7.80 19.42
N LEU A 164 -29.10 6.75 19.55
CA LEU A 164 -28.84 5.45 18.92
C LEU A 164 -28.81 5.52 17.39
N ALA A 165 -29.72 6.30 16.77
CA ALA A 165 -29.75 6.47 15.33
C ALA A 165 -28.52 7.23 14.82
N PHE A 166 -28.11 8.26 15.55
CA PHE A 166 -26.90 9.02 15.27
C PHE A 166 -25.63 8.17 15.43
N GLU A 167 -25.57 7.33 16.46
CA GLU A 167 -24.48 6.38 16.68
C GLU A 167 -24.36 5.39 15.52
N SER A 168 -25.48 4.80 15.08
CA SER A 168 -25.47 3.88 13.94
C SER A 168 -24.98 4.55 12.66
N PHE A 169 -25.30 5.83 12.45
CA PHE A 169 -24.82 6.60 11.31
C PHE A 169 -23.30 6.86 11.39
N LEU A 170 -22.79 7.24 12.58
CA LEU A 170 -21.35 7.45 12.80
C LEU A 170 -20.54 6.16 12.65
N ASN A 171 -21.05 5.03 13.18
CA ASN A 171 -20.47 3.71 13.00
C ASN A 171 -20.37 3.36 11.50
N PHE A 172 -21.47 3.55 10.75
CA PHE A 172 -21.49 3.33 9.31
C PHE A 172 -20.47 4.20 8.56
N LEU A 173 -20.41 5.50 8.89
CA LEU A 173 -19.47 6.42 8.26
C LEU A 173 -18.01 6.06 8.57
N ALA A 174 -17.72 5.69 9.82
CA ALA A 174 -16.39 5.25 10.24
C ALA A 174 -15.96 3.97 9.53
N GLU A 175 -16.87 3.01 9.36
CA GLU A 175 -16.60 1.76 8.66
C GLU A 175 -16.42 1.97 7.16
N LEU A 176 -17.24 2.84 6.54
CA LEU A 176 -17.09 3.25 5.14
C LEU A 176 -15.69 3.85 4.91
N MET A 177 -15.24 4.76 5.78
CA MET A 177 -13.92 5.39 5.68
C MET A 177 -12.78 4.38 5.84
N LEU A 178 -12.95 3.40 6.73
CA LEU A 178 -12.00 2.30 6.89
C LEU A 178 -11.84 1.50 5.59
N TYR A 179 -12.94 1.16 4.91
CA TYR A 179 -12.90 0.39 3.66
C TYR A 179 -12.45 1.23 2.45
N LEU A 180 -12.71 2.53 2.45
CA LEU A 180 -12.23 3.45 1.41
C LEU A 180 -10.72 3.66 1.45
N PHE A 181 -10.07 3.53 2.61
CA PHE A 181 -8.63 3.72 2.74
C PHE A 181 -7.76 2.83 1.82
N PRO A 182 -7.92 1.48 1.79
CA PRO A 182 -7.15 0.64 0.87
C PRO A 182 -7.48 0.93 -0.61
N VAL A 183 -8.75 1.25 -0.93
CA VAL A 183 -9.17 1.59 -2.30
C VAL A 183 -8.53 2.91 -2.76
N SER A 184 -8.53 3.93 -1.90
CA SER A 184 -7.95 5.24 -2.19
C SER A 184 -6.45 5.18 -2.44
N SER A 185 -5.73 4.19 -1.89
CA SER A 185 -4.28 4.03 -2.11
C SER A 185 -3.93 3.89 -3.60
N PHE A 186 -4.72 3.16 -4.39
CA PHE A 186 -4.51 3.06 -5.83
C PHE A 186 -4.64 4.42 -6.54
N TYR A 187 -5.69 5.17 -6.21
CA TYR A 187 -5.93 6.50 -6.78
C TYR A 187 -4.87 7.51 -6.33
N LEU A 188 -4.43 7.44 -5.08
CA LEU A 188 -3.37 8.28 -4.53
C LEU A 188 -2.05 8.04 -5.28
N TYR A 189 -1.65 6.79 -5.50
CA TYR A 189 -0.44 6.51 -6.27
C TYR A 189 -0.55 6.98 -7.73
N THR A 190 -1.74 6.83 -8.34
CA THR A 190 -2.01 7.29 -9.71
C THR A 190 -2.00 8.82 -9.84
N LEU A 191 -2.57 9.54 -8.88
CA LEU A 191 -2.65 11.00 -8.88
C LEU A 191 -1.32 11.66 -8.50
N THR A 192 -0.59 11.09 -7.56
CA THR A 192 0.62 11.73 -7.02
C THR A 192 1.89 11.36 -7.79
N SER A 193 1.98 10.16 -8.38
CA SER A 193 3.20 9.71 -9.05
C SER A 193 3.14 9.80 -10.58
N ARG A 194 3.91 10.73 -11.16
CA ARG A 194 4.10 10.81 -12.62
C ARG A 194 4.75 9.54 -13.20
N THR A 195 5.64 8.92 -12.43
CA THR A 195 6.33 7.68 -12.81
C THR A 195 5.35 6.52 -12.88
N PHE A 196 4.48 6.39 -11.86
CA PHE A 196 3.45 5.35 -11.85
C PHE A 196 2.47 5.51 -13.02
N ARG A 197 2.06 6.75 -13.34
CA ARG A 197 1.21 6.99 -14.50
C ARG A 197 1.85 6.54 -15.81
N LYS A 198 3.14 6.81 -16.01
CA LYS A 198 3.86 6.38 -17.22
C LYS A 198 3.90 4.86 -17.33
N GLU A 199 4.34 4.18 -16.28
CA GLU A 199 4.38 2.70 -16.24
C GLU A 199 3.00 2.07 -16.44
N LEU A 200 1.95 2.66 -15.84
CA LEU A 200 0.58 2.19 -15.99
C LEU A 200 0.07 2.38 -17.43
N ILE A 201 0.31 3.54 -18.04
CA ILE A 201 -0.03 3.79 -19.44
C ILE A 201 0.75 2.85 -20.37
N ASP A 202 2.03 2.62 -20.11
CA ASP A 202 2.89 1.74 -20.90
C ASP A 202 2.43 0.28 -20.77
N PHE A 203 2.06 -0.16 -19.57
CA PHE A 203 1.43 -1.46 -19.34
C PHE A 203 0.12 -1.60 -20.15
N PHE A 204 -0.78 -0.62 -20.07
CA PHE A 204 -2.03 -0.66 -20.85
C PHE A 204 -1.77 -0.62 -22.36
N ARG A 205 -0.80 0.15 -22.84
CA ARG A 205 -0.39 0.15 -24.26
C ARG A 205 0.13 -1.22 -24.68
N LEU A 206 0.99 -1.85 -23.87
CA LEU A 206 1.51 -3.19 -24.15
C LEU A 206 0.39 -4.23 -24.20
N VAL A 207 -0.56 -4.19 -23.26
CA VAL A 207 -1.72 -5.09 -23.24
C VAL A 207 -2.62 -4.86 -24.45
N LEU A 208 -2.94 -3.61 -24.79
CA LEU A 208 -3.75 -3.26 -25.97
C LEU A 208 -3.07 -3.66 -27.29
N VAL A 209 -1.76 -3.44 -27.41
CA VAL A 209 -0.99 -3.78 -28.62
C VAL A 209 -0.81 -5.30 -28.76
N ASN A 210 -0.60 -6.03 -27.66
CA ASN A 210 -0.48 -7.51 -27.70
C ASN A 210 -1.83 -8.21 -27.89
N CYS A 211 -2.93 -7.66 -27.37
CA CYS A 211 -4.28 -8.13 -27.71
C CYS A 211 -4.57 -8.02 -29.21
N GLY A 212 -3.97 -7.05 -29.91
CA GLY A 212 -4.10 -6.90 -31.36
C GLY A 212 -3.16 -7.81 -32.19
N LYS A 213 -2.03 -8.27 -31.63
CA LYS A 213 -1.01 -9.06 -32.33
C LYS A 213 -1.16 -10.58 -32.19
N ASN A 214 -1.94 -11.06 -31.23
CA ASN A 214 -2.27 -12.50 -31.11
C ASN A 214 -3.40 -12.96 -32.06
N ARG A 215 -3.56 -12.30 -33.21
CA ARG A 215 -4.46 -12.78 -34.26
C ARG A 215 -3.74 -13.91 -34.99
N ILE A 216 -4.01 -15.15 -34.58
CA ILE A 216 -3.62 -16.37 -35.29
C ILE A 216 -4.14 -16.23 -36.72
N THR A 217 -3.26 -15.94 -37.67
CA THR A 217 -3.61 -15.99 -39.08
C THR A 217 -3.84 -17.46 -39.45
N PRO A 218 -5.00 -17.83 -40.00
CA PRO A 218 -5.22 -19.20 -40.44
C PRO A 218 -4.18 -19.53 -41.50
N ILE A 219 -3.48 -20.66 -41.32
CA ILE A 219 -2.55 -21.19 -42.30
C ILE A 219 -3.37 -21.48 -43.57
N THR A 220 -3.22 -20.64 -44.59
CA THR A 220 -3.90 -20.85 -45.87
C THR A 220 -3.25 -22.04 -46.59
N PRO A 221 -4.02 -22.91 -47.26
CA PRO A 221 -3.48 -24.08 -47.97
C PRO A 221 -2.36 -23.75 -48.96
N ALA A 222 -2.40 -22.55 -49.55
CA ALA A 222 -1.37 -22.04 -50.44
C ALA A 222 0.02 -21.89 -49.77
N SER A 223 0.06 -21.56 -48.48
CA SER A 223 1.30 -21.43 -47.71
C SER A 223 1.92 -22.79 -47.36
N ILE A 224 1.10 -23.84 -47.21
CA ILE A 224 1.55 -25.23 -47.04
C ILE A 224 2.11 -25.77 -48.36
N ALA A 225 1.44 -25.50 -49.48
CA ALA A 225 1.91 -25.91 -50.80
C ALA A 225 3.28 -25.29 -51.15
N ARG A 226 3.47 -23.99 -50.86
CA ARG A 226 4.77 -23.31 -51.07
C ARG A 226 5.89 -23.92 -50.25
N ARG A 227 5.63 -24.20 -48.97
CA ARG A 227 6.63 -24.78 -48.05
C ARG A 227 6.99 -26.23 -48.42
N ASN A 228 6.06 -26.98 -49.01
CA ASN A 228 6.32 -28.32 -49.51
C ASN A 228 7.09 -28.33 -50.84
N MET A 229 6.90 -27.34 -51.71
CA MET A 229 7.71 -27.18 -52.93
C MET A 229 9.16 -26.83 -52.61
N GLU A 230 9.39 -25.89 -51.68
CA GLU A 230 10.74 -25.47 -51.27
C GLU A 230 11.54 -26.61 -50.59
N LYS A 231 10.84 -27.51 -49.88
CA LYS A 231 11.42 -28.71 -49.26
C LYS A 231 11.80 -29.79 -50.29
N ASN A 232 11.05 -29.89 -51.39
CA ASN A 232 11.35 -30.85 -52.45
C ASN A 232 12.53 -30.38 -53.33
N GLU A 233 12.66 -29.07 -53.59
CA GLU A 233 13.81 -28.51 -54.30
C GLU A 233 15.14 -28.72 -53.54
N THR A 234 15.11 -28.61 -52.21
CA THR A 234 16.31 -28.84 -51.39
C THR A 234 16.75 -30.31 -51.33
N ILE A 235 15.81 -31.26 -51.42
CA ILE A 235 16.12 -32.70 -51.44
C ILE A 235 16.70 -33.12 -52.79
N ILE A 236 16.22 -32.54 -53.90
CA ILE A 236 16.74 -32.85 -55.24
C ILE A 236 18.18 -32.35 -55.40
N ASN A 237 18.50 -31.17 -54.86
CA ASN A 237 19.84 -30.60 -54.94
C ASN A 237 20.88 -31.30 -54.03
N THR A 238 20.44 -32.09 -53.05
CA THR A 238 21.33 -32.87 -52.17
C THR A 238 21.59 -34.29 -52.64
N SER A 239 20.85 -34.82 -53.63
CA SER A 239 21.16 -36.13 -54.25
C SER A 239 21.95 -36.04 -55.55
N ALA A 240 22.29 -34.84 -56.01
CA ALA A 240 23.03 -34.59 -57.25
C ALA A 240 24.48 -34.12 -57.02
N ALA A 241 24.94 -34.12 -55.77
CA ALA A 241 26.31 -33.83 -55.34
C ALA A 241 26.90 -35.06 -54.64
#